data_AF-A0A7I3Z3J8-F1
#
_entry.id   AF-A0A7I3Z3J8-F1
#
_cell.length_a   1.000
_cell.length_b   1.000
_cell.length_c   1.000
_cell.angle_alpha   90.00
_cell.angle_beta   90.00
_cell.angle_gamma   90.00
#
_symmetry.space_group_name_H-M   'P 1'
#
loop_
_entity.id
_entity.type
_entity.pdbx_description
1 polymer ?
#
loop_
_entity_poly.entity_id
_entity_poly.type
_entity_poly.pdbx_seq_one_letter_code
_entity_poly.pdbx_strand_id
1 'polypeptide(L)'
;MGPTEIINKTSQSVTFKVGNNSVFTDLSVLKPGDSYKVYVDPNATYQEYYMGKDRTGGVLLISSDDCIDNKSITIVEEANGSYTLQKQSRASNANRSGSPAVSAADSNSSRSVGKSSRLSGLFTIFSSRQ
;
A
#
# COMPACT_ATOMS: atom_id res chain seq x y z
N MET A 1 17.33 -4.42 -0.29
CA MET A 1 15.90 -4.60 -0.65
C MET A 1 15.83 -5.18 -2.06
N GLY A 2 14.76 -5.90 -2.45
CA GLY A 2 14.57 -6.32 -3.84
C GLY A 2 14.05 -5.17 -4.72
N PRO A 3 14.13 -5.27 -6.06
CA PRO A 3 13.55 -4.28 -6.96
C PRO A 3 12.02 -4.25 -6.87
N THR A 4 11.43 -3.18 -7.38
CA THR A 4 9.97 -3.00 -7.57
C THR A 4 9.64 -3.10 -9.03
N GLU A 5 8.67 -3.94 -9.36
CA GLU A 5 8.23 -4.10 -10.74
C GLU A 5 7.07 -3.13 -11.05
N ILE A 6 7.34 -2.13 -11.88
CA ILE A 6 6.34 -1.20 -12.41
C ILE A 6 5.79 -1.82 -13.69
N ILE A 7 4.49 -2.06 -13.77
CA ILE A 7 3.84 -2.80 -14.88
C ILE A 7 2.83 -1.88 -15.57
N ASN A 8 2.92 -1.75 -16.89
CA ASN A 8 1.92 -1.03 -17.67
C ASN A 8 0.83 -1.98 -18.16
N LYS A 9 -0.40 -1.90 -17.60
CA LYS A 9 -1.60 -2.59 -18.12
C LYS A 9 -2.60 -1.64 -18.78
N THR A 10 -2.20 -0.43 -19.12
CA THR A 10 -3.03 0.49 -19.92
C THR A 10 -3.00 0.10 -21.40
N SER A 11 -3.91 0.66 -22.19
CA SER A 11 -3.94 0.52 -23.65
C SER A 11 -2.87 1.34 -24.38
N GLN A 12 -2.10 2.18 -23.68
CA GLN A 12 -1.13 3.10 -24.27
C GLN A 12 0.30 2.86 -23.79
N SER A 13 1.28 3.38 -24.54
CA SER A 13 2.65 3.45 -24.07
C SER A 13 2.80 4.57 -23.03
N VAL A 14 3.54 4.29 -21.95
CA VAL A 14 3.77 5.19 -20.83
C VAL A 14 5.26 5.56 -20.78
N THR A 15 5.58 6.86 -20.84
CA THR A 15 6.96 7.32 -20.63
C THR A 15 7.26 7.42 -19.14
N PHE A 16 8.06 6.48 -18.65
CA PHE A 16 8.49 6.40 -17.26
C PHE A 16 9.74 7.27 -17.06
N LYS A 17 9.66 8.21 -16.12
CA LYS A 17 10.70 9.19 -15.80
C LYS A 17 11.03 9.14 -14.30
N VAL A 18 12.22 9.59 -13.90
CA VAL A 18 12.60 9.81 -12.50
C VAL A 18 13.01 11.26 -12.29
N GLY A 19 12.72 11.82 -11.12
CA GLY A 19 12.97 13.22 -10.84
C GLY A 19 12.68 13.64 -9.41
N ASN A 20 12.68 14.95 -9.21
CA ASN A 20 12.27 15.61 -7.97
C ASN A 20 11.85 17.05 -8.33
N ASN A 21 10.75 17.55 -7.76
CA ASN A 21 10.33 18.96 -7.88
C ASN A 21 10.32 19.49 -9.33
N SER A 22 9.60 18.80 -10.23
CA SER A 22 9.43 19.13 -11.65
C SER A 22 10.64 18.91 -12.57
N VAL A 23 11.82 18.53 -12.07
CA VAL A 23 12.97 18.15 -12.91
C VAL A 23 12.95 16.63 -13.10
N PHE A 24 12.63 16.17 -14.32
CA PHE A 24 12.49 14.76 -14.66
C PHE A 24 13.41 14.33 -15.82
N THR A 25 13.98 13.14 -15.70
CA THR A 25 14.80 12.45 -16.71
C THR A 25 14.11 11.15 -17.13
N ASP A 26 14.08 10.88 -18.43
CA ASP A 26 13.43 9.69 -18.99
C ASP A 26 14.23 8.42 -18.64
N LEU A 27 13.55 7.41 -18.06
CA LEU A 27 14.12 6.10 -17.76
C LEU A 27 13.80 5.07 -18.85
N SER A 28 12.55 5.03 -19.30
CA SER A 28 12.07 4.05 -20.29
C SER A 28 10.72 4.46 -20.87
N VAL A 29 10.35 3.86 -22.00
CA VAL A 29 8.98 3.88 -22.53
C VAL A 29 8.42 2.47 -22.40
N LEU A 30 7.38 2.31 -21.57
CA LEU A 30 6.73 1.03 -21.31
C LEU A 30 5.52 0.89 -22.24
N LYS A 31 5.55 -0.07 -23.16
CA LYS A 31 4.39 -0.40 -24.01
C LYS A 31 3.32 -1.13 -23.19
N PRO A 32 2.08 -1.29 -23.69
CA PRO A 32 1.08 -2.14 -23.07
C PRO A 32 1.62 -3.56 -22.81
N GLY A 33 1.60 -3.99 -21.55
CA GLY A 33 2.13 -5.28 -21.09
C GLY A 33 3.58 -5.27 -20.61
N ASP A 34 4.36 -4.22 -20.90
CA ASP A 34 5.76 -4.13 -20.48
C ASP A 34 5.88 -3.89 -18.95
N SER A 35 7.01 -4.31 -18.38
CA SER A 35 7.40 -3.98 -17.01
C SER A 35 8.81 -3.39 -16.92
N TYR A 36 9.07 -2.62 -15.85
CA TYR A 36 10.37 -2.05 -15.53
C TYR A 36 10.71 -2.30 -14.07
N LYS A 37 11.97 -2.65 -13.79
CA LYS A 37 12.45 -2.93 -12.42
C LYS A 37 13.17 -1.72 -11.85
N VAL A 38 12.53 -1.05 -10.90
CA VAL A 38 13.09 0.07 -10.15
C VAL A 38 13.92 -0.48 -8.99
N TYR A 39 15.13 0.05 -8.83
CA TYR A 39 16.00 -0.22 -7.69
C TYR A 39 16.15 1.06 -6.88
N VAL A 40 15.51 1.13 -5.71
CA VAL A 40 15.65 2.24 -4.76
C VAL A 40 16.66 1.85 -3.68
N ASP A 41 17.64 2.72 -3.44
CA ASP A 41 18.44 2.69 -2.21
C ASP A 41 17.65 3.42 -1.11
N PRO A 42 17.26 2.75 -0.01
CA PRO A 42 16.53 3.38 1.09
C PRO A 42 17.31 4.51 1.81
N ASN A 43 18.61 4.64 1.56
CA ASN A 43 19.46 5.69 2.13
C ASN A 43 19.66 6.88 1.16
N ALA A 44 19.16 6.80 -0.07
CA ALA A 44 19.24 7.88 -1.04
C ALA A 44 18.23 8.99 -0.74
N THR A 45 18.46 10.17 -1.33
CA THR A 45 17.49 11.27 -1.31
C THR A 45 16.19 10.86 -2.00
N TYR A 46 15.05 11.32 -1.45
CA TYR A 46 13.71 11.12 -2.00
C TYR A 46 13.63 11.41 -3.51
N GLN A 47 13.00 10.50 -4.24
CA GLN A 47 12.78 10.59 -5.69
C GLN A 47 11.31 10.34 -6.01
N GLU A 48 10.85 10.97 -7.08
CA GLU A 48 9.55 10.76 -7.68
C GLU A 48 9.72 10.09 -9.05
N TYR A 49 8.87 9.12 -9.33
CA TYR A 49 8.76 8.52 -10.65
C TYR A 49 7.47 8.98 -11.32
N TYR A 50 7.58 9.56 -12.52
CA TYR A 50 6.50 10.19 -13.25
C TYR A 50 6.18 9.43 -14.53
N MET A 51 4.88 9.28 -14.83
CA MET A 51 4.39 8.45 -15.94
C MET A 51 3.65 9.25 -17.02
N GLY A 52 3.61 10.58 -16.90
CA GLY A 52 2.77 11.41 -17.75
C GLY A 52 1.42 11.76 -17.13
N LYS A 53 0.51 12.18 -18.01
CA LYS A 53 -0.90 12.41 -17.70
C LYS A 53 -1.75 11.32 -18.34
N ASP A 54 -2.82 10.92 -17.66
CA ASP A 54 -3.88 10.08 -18.25
C ASP A 54 -4.76 10.87 -19.23
N ARG A 55 -5.78 10.23 -19.81
CA ARG A 55 -6.68 10.88 -20.79
C ARG A 55 -7.57 11.98 -20.17
N THR A 56 -7.71 12.00 -18.85
CA THR A 56 -8.44 13.04 -18.11
C THR A 56 -7.53 14.22 -17.73
N GLY A 57 -6.22 14.12 -17.96
CA GLY A 57 -5.21 15.09 -17.55
C GLY A 57 -4.65 14.84 -16.14
N GLY A 58 -5.09 13.77 -15.47
CA GLY A 58 -4.62 13.36 -14.15
C GLY A 58 -3.16 12.91 -14.18
N VAL A 59 -2.36 13.37 -13.21
CA VAL A 59 -0.93 13.06 -13.14
C VAL A 59 -0.70 11.76 -12.36
N LEU A 60 0.07 10.85 -12.94
CA LEU A 60 0.58 9.66 -12.27
C LEU A 60 1.98 9.92 -11.71
N LEU A 61 2.13 9.76 -10.39
CA LEU A 61 3.40 9.79 -9.66
C LEU A 61 3.48 8.59 -8.71
N ILE A 62 4.69 8.05 -8.56
CA ILE A 62 5.06 7.02 -7.58
C ILE A 62 6.25 7.55 -6.78
N SER A 63 6.23 7.48 -5.45
CA SER A 63 7.36 7.89 -4.62
C SER A 63 8.44 6.81 -4.52
N SER A 64 9.66 7.18 -4.11
CA SER A 64 10.68 6.23 -3.68
C SER A 64 10.17 5.28 -2.59
N ASP A 65 9.31 5.79 -1.71
CA ASP A 65 8.77 5.06 -0.55
C ASP A 65 7.72 4.03 -0.99
N ASP A 66 6.88 4.37 -1.97
CA ASP A 66 5.98 3.40 -2.62
C ASP A 66 6.77 2.25 -3.24
N CYS A 67 7.92 2.54 -3.86
CA CYS A 67 8.83 1.52 -4.36
C CYS A 67 9.51 0.72 -3.22
N ILE A 68 9.74 1.31 -2.05
CA ILE A 68 10.28 0.58 -0.89
C ILE A 68 9.24 -0.43 -0.38
N ASP A 69 8.02 0.04 -0.12
CA ASP A 69 6.96 -0.75 0.53
C ASP A 69 6.32 -1.80 -0.37
N ASN A 70 6.39 -1.64 -1.69
CA ASN A 70 5.72 -2.52 -2.66
C ASN A 70 6.72 -3.32 -3.51
N LYS A 71 6.37 -4.59 -3.79
CA LYS A 71 7.14 -5.44 -4.73
C LYS A 71 6.75 -5.21 -6.18
N SER A 72 5.50 -4.79 -6.42
CA SER A 72 5.04 -4.39 -7.74
C SER A 72 3.99 -3.28 -7.64
N ILE A 73 3.93 -2.45 -8.67
CA ILE A 73 2.91 -1.42 -8.83
C ILE A 73 2.43 -1.48 -10.28
N THR A 74 1.14 -1.78 -10.47
CA THR A 74 0.53 -1.93 -11.79
C THR A 74 -0.27 -0.68 -12.12
N ILE A 75 0.03 -0.06 -13.27
CA ILE A 75 -0.75 1.04 -13.84
C ILE A 75 -1.92 0.41 -14.59
N VAL A 76 -3.15 0.75 -14.20
CA VAL A 76 -4.39 0.22 -14.80
C VAL A 76 -5.18 1.37 -15.41
N GLU A 77 -5.83 1.10 -16.53
CA GLU A 77 -6.72 2.04 -17.21
C GLU A 77 -8.18 1.76 -16.84
N GLU A 78 -8.84 2.75 -16.27
CA GLU A 78 -10.25 2.71 -15.90
C GLU A 78 -11.15 3.03 -17.11
N ALA A 79 -12.42 2.64 -17.06
CA ALA A 79 -13.38 2.83 -18.16
C ALA A 79 -13.62 4.31 -18.57
N ASN A 80 -13.30 5.26 -17.68
CA ASN A 80 -13.35 6.70 -17.96
C ASN A 80 -12.06 7.26 -18.61
N GLY A 81 -11.06 6.41 -18.88
CA GLY A 81 -9.74 6.79 -19.41
C GLY A 81 -8.79 7.40 -18.38
N SER A 82 -9.15 7.43 -17.10
CA SER A 82 -8.22 7.78 -16.01
C SER A 82 -7.33 6.58 -15.65
N TYR A 83 -6.16 6.84 -15.09
CA TYR A 83 -5.22 5.79 -14.69
C TYR A 83 -5.12 5.64 -13.17
N THR A 84 -5.13 4.40 -12.70
CA THR A 84 -4.99 4.05 -11.27
C THR A 84 -3.76 3.19 -11.02
N LEU A 85 -3.29 3.18 -9.76
CA LEU A 85 -2.12 2.43 -9.34
C LEU A 85 -2.52 1.30 -8.38
N GLN A 86 -2.45 0.06 -8.86
CA GLN A 86 -2.66 -1.13 -8.03
C GLN A 86 -1.32 -1.56 -7.43
N LYS A 87 -1.15 -1.36 -6.12
CA LYS A 87 0.08 -1.60 -5.38
C LYS A 87 0.05 -2.99 -4.71
N GLN A 88 1.10 -3.78 -4.86
CA GLN A 88 1.26 -5.05 -4.16
C GLN A 88 2.41 -4.93 -3.14
N SER A 89 2.05 -4.83 -1.86
CA SER A 89 3.02 -4.69 -0.76
C SER A 89 4.03 -5.84 -0.71
N ARG A 90 5.26 -5.55 -0.31
CA ARG A 90 6.20 -6.55 0.21
C ARG A 90 5.65 -6.99 1.55
N ALA A 91 5.45 -8.29 1.73
CA ALA A 91 5.15 -8.83 3.05
C ALA A 91 6.26 -8.39 4.01
N SER A 92 5.92 -7.54 4.98
CA SER A 92 6.80 -7.22 6.08
C SER A 92 7.09 -8.51 6.84
N ASN A 93 8.36 -8.73 7.22
CA ASN A 93 8.77 -9.90 7.99
C ASN A 93 8.30 -9.79 9.45
N ALA A 94 6.98 -9.77 9.65
CA ALA A 94 6.31 -9.82 10.96
C ALA A 94 6.30 -11.24 11.55
N ASN A 95 6.89 -12.23 10.86
CA ASN A 95 7.05 -13.60 11.35
C ASN A 95 8.22 -13.73 12.36
N ARG A 96 8.09 -13.03 13.49
CA ARG A 96 8.85 -13.27 14.73
C ARG A 96 7.99 -13.03 15.98
N SER A 97 6.87 -13.74 16.06
CA SER A 97 6.35 -14.22 17.35
C SER A 97 5.62 -15.53 17.13
N GLY A 98 6.29 -16.63 17.47
CA GLY A 98 5.64 -17.93 17.51
C GLY A 98 4.80 -18.04 18.77
N SER A 99 3.49 -18.14 18.61
CA SER A 99 2.59 -18.66 19.64
C SER A 99 1.97 -19.93 19.07
N PRO A 100 2.35 -21.14 19.54
CA PRO A 100 1.68 -22.34 19.08
C PRO A 100 0.22 -22.29 19.51
N ALA A 101 -0.70 -22.59 18.58
CA ALA A 101 -2.11 -22.68 18.90
C ALA A 101 -2.33 -23.84 19.87
N VAL A 102 -2.45 -23.54 21.16
CA VAL A 102 -2.86 -24.51 22.17
C VAL A 102 -4.36 -24.76 22.00
N SER A 103 -4.68 -25.95 21.48
CA SER A 103 -6.05 -26.41 21.28
C SER A 103 -6.86 -26.30 22.57
N ALA A 104 -8.10 -25.82 22.46
CA ALA A 104 -9.01 -25.76 23.60
C ALA A 104 -9.29 -27.18 24.13
N ALA A 105 -8.76 -27.47 25.33
CA ALA A 105 -9.07 -28.67 26.09
C ALA A 105 -9.94 -28.26 27.29
N ASP A 106 -11.16 -28.78 27.31
CA ASP A 106 -12.16 -28.53 28.34
C ASP A 106 -11.74 -29.15 29.69
N SER A 107 -11.89 -28.41 30.80
CA SER A 107 -11.75 -28.94 32.18
C SER A 107 -12.28 -27.95 33.23
N ASN A 108 -13.53 -28.16 33.60
CA ASN A 108 -14.23 -27.52 34.70
C ASN A 108 -13.65 -27.91 36.09
N SER A 109 -13.27 -26.95 36.94
CA SER A 109 -13.34 -27.12 38.40
C SER A 109 -13.36 -25.79 39.17
N SER A 110 -14.16 -25.76 40.22
CA SER A 110 -14.58 -24.60 41.00
C SER A 110 -13.57 -24.12 42.06
N ARG A 111 -13.55 -22.81 42.34
CA ARG A 111 -13.75 -22.25 43.70
C ARG A 111 -13.89 -20.73 43.74
N SER A 112 -14.56 -20.23 44.78
CA SER A 112 -15.15 -18.89 44.88
C SER A 112 -14.44 -17.94 45.86
N VAL A 113 -14.08 -16.73 45.42
CA VAL A 113 -13.86 -15.49 46.21
C VAL A 113 -14.13 -14.27 45.28
N GLY A 114 -14.74 -13.14 45.67
CA GLY A 114 -15.53 -12.87 46.89
C GLY A 114 -15.83 -11.37 47.15
N LYS A 115 -16.89 -10.82 46.53
CA LYS A 115 -17.48 -9.45 46.71
C LYS A 115 -16.62 -8.22 46.35
N SER A 116 -17.12 -7.36 45.45
CA SER A 116 -17.57 -5.99 45.83
C SER A 116 -18.36 -5.27 44.71
N SER A 117 -19.55 -4.80 45.07
CA SER A 117 -20.30 -3.59 44.64
C SER A 117 -20.20 -3.01 43.21
N ARG A 118 -21.37 -2.90 42.55
CA ARG A 118 -21.61 -2.09 41.33
C ARG A 118 -21.89 -0.62 41.66
N LEU A 119 -21.40 0.30 40.81
CA LEU A 119 -22.02 1.61 40.48
C LEU A 119 -21.66 1.91 39.00
N SER A 120 -22.57 1.65 38.05
CA SER A 120 -23.48 2.64 37.45
C SER A 120 -22.79 3.75 36.64
N GLY A 121 -22.74 3.59 35.33
CA GLY A 121 -22.25 4.58 34.37
C GLY A 121 -22.96 4.43 33.02
N LEU A 122 -24.17 5.00 32.92
CA LEU A 122 -24.96 5.03 31.69
C LEU A 122 -24.51 6.22 30.84
N PHE A 123 -24.00 5.99 29.63
CA PHE A 123 -23.77 7.05 28.65
C PHE A 123 -24.34 6.67 27.28
N THR A 124 -25.53 7.16 27.01
CA THR A 124 -26.15 7.20 25.68
C THR A 124 -25.47 8.30 24.85
N ILE A 125 -24.89 7.93 23.71
CA ILE A 125 -24.36 8.92 22.76
C ILE A 125 -25.48 9.29 21.78
N PHE A 126 -26.06 10.49 21.95
CA PHE A 126 -26.84 11.13 20.90
C PHE A 126 -25.92 11.99 20.03
N SER A 127 -25.94 11.77 18.72
CA SER A 127 -25.44 12.74 17.75
C SER A 127 -26.19 12.60 16.43
N SER A 128 -27.34 13.26 16.36
CA SER A 128 -28.06 13.49 15.10
C SER A 128 -27.87 14.95 14.70
N ARG A 129 -27.25 15.18 13.55
CA ARG A 129 -27.27 16.49 12.89
C ARG A 129 -28.49 16.56 11.98
N GLN A 130 -29.39 17.51 12.24
CA GLN A 130 -29.81 18.58 11.32
C GLN A 130 -30.70 19.57 12.07
#